data_AF-A0AA97H8I5-F1
#
_entry.id   AF-A0AA97H8I5-F1
#
_cell.length_a   1.000
_cell.length_b   1.000
_cell.length_c   1.000
_cell.angle_alpha   90.00
_cell.angle_beta   90.00
_cell.angle_gamma   90.00
#
_symmetry.space_group_name_H-M   'P 1'
#
loop_
_entity.id
_entity.type
_entity.pdbx_description
1 polymer ?
#
loop_
_entity_poly.entity_id
_entity_poly.type
_entity_poly.pdbx_seq_one_letter_code
_entity_poly.pdbx_strand_id
1 'polypeptide(L)'
;MTLGSVGILEIFFHGDQRFHRIFLIQPDDVRAVRMWAMNVGAYNFAFAFGLAVGLLMVNTGNAAGGTSIVLFCCASHVFLGFWLWVTEKRLWTSAIGQALIPGLAIVFYLLLG
;
A
#
# COMPACT_ATOMS: atom_id res chain seq x y z
N MET A 1 0.18 -10.70 8.24
CA MET A 1 -0.98 -9.80 8.38
C MET A 1 -1.31 -9.29 7.00
N THR A 2 -2.49 -9.62 6.48
CA THR A 2 -2.89 -9.37 5.09
C THR A 2 -3.32 -7.92 4.86
N LEU A 3 -2.93 -7.33 3.73
CA LEU A 3 -3.21 -5.94 3.33
C LEU A 3 -4.71 -5.58 3.41
N GLY A 4 -5.61 -6.52 3.09
CA GLY A 4 -7.06 -6.30 3.19
C GLY A 4 -7.58 -6.12 4.61
N SER A 5 -6.91 -6.72 5.60
CA SER A 5 -7.32 -6.62 7.00
C SER A 5 -6.97 -5.25 7.60
N VAL A 6 -5.89 -4.63 7.13
CA VAL A 6 -5.44 -3.29 7.56
C VAL A 6 -6.34 -2.20 6.97
N GLY A 7 -6.70 -2.31 5.68
CA GLY A 7 -7.53 -1.31 5.01
C GLY A 7 -8.96 -1.20 5.58
N ILE A 8 -9.54 -2.32 6.02
CA ILE A 8 -10.84 -2.30 6.70
C ILE A 8 -10.71 -1.71 8.12
N LEU A 9 -9.62 -2.01 8.84
CA LEU A 9 -9.36 -1.43 10.16
C LEU A 9 -9.13 0.09 10.11
N GLU A 10 -8.43 0.63 9.11
CA GLU A 10 -8.19 2.07 8.99
C GLU A 10 -9.43 2.89 8.61
N ILE A 11 -10.33 2.33 7.78
CA ILE A 11 -11.56 3.00 7.35
C ILE A 11 -12.61 3.01 8.47
N PHE A 12 -12.72 1.91 9.25
CA PHE A 12 -13.76 1.76 10.27
C PHE A 12 -13.32 2.08 11.72
N PHE A 13 -12.03 1.98 12.08
CA PHE A 13 -11.51 2.22 13.44
C PHE A 13 -10.64 3.48 13.55
N HIS A 14 -11.14 4.57 13.00
CA HIS A 14 -10.49 5.88 12.85
C HIS A 14 -10.16 6.64 14.17
N GLY A 15 -10.17 5.95 15.31
CA GLY A 15 -9.95 6.49 16.66
C GLY A 15 -8.88 5.77 17.50
N ASP A 16 -8.19 4.75 16.96
CA ASP A 16 -7.18 4.04 17.75
C ASP A 16 -5.79 4.70 17.64
N GLN A 17 -5.28 5.20 18.76
CA GLN A 17 -4.01 5.93 18.91
C GLN A 17 -2.75 5.09 18.58
N ARG A 18 -2.90 3.87 18.07
CA ARG A 18 -1.82 2.91 17.80
C ARG A 18 -0.95 3.27 16.60
N PHE A 19 -1.40 4.15 15.70
CA PHE A 19 -0.64 4.56 14.52
C PHE A 19 0.26 5.79 14.73
N HIS A 20 0.17 6.49 15.87
CA HIS A 20 1.01 7.65 16.17
C HIS A 20 2.52 7.33 16.16
N ARG A 21 2.91 6.11 16.54
CA ARG A 21 4.31 5.64 16.47
C ARG A 21 4.78 5.26 15.07
N ILE A 22 3.88 4.84 14.19
CA ILE A 22 4.22 4.32 12.85
C ILE A 22 4.51 5.46 11.88
N PHE A 23 3.85 6.61 12.06
CA PHE A 23 4.04 7.80 11.22
C PHE A 23 4.87 8.90 11.89
N LEU A 24 5.48 8.63 13.06
CA LEU A 24 6.30 9.59 13.81
C LEU A 24 5.56 10.90 14.14
N ILE A 25 4.26 10.84 14.39
CA ILE A 25 3.41 12.02 14.61
C ILE A 25 3.49 12.43 16.08
N GLN A 26 3.87 13.68 16.35
CA GLN A 26 3.77 14.25 17.69
C GLN A 26 2.30 14.53 18.05
N PRO A 27 1.87 14.34 19.31
CA PRO A 27 0.48 14.52 19.73
C PRO A 27 -0.13 15.88 19.37
N ASP A 28 0.68 16.94 19.37
CA ASP A 28 0.24 18.30 19.09
C ASP A 28 0.01 18.56 17.58
N ASP A 29 0.66 17.77 16.71
CA ASP A 29 0.58 17.90 15.24
C ASP A 29 -0.55 17.05 14.63
N VAL A 30 -1.22 16.23 15.44
CA VAL A 30 -2.21 15.24 14.98
C VAL A 30 -3.25 15.86 14.06
N ARG A 31 -3.76 17.05 14.39
CA ARG A 31 -4.79 17.73 13.58
C ARG A 31 -4.28 18.20 12.22
N ALA A 32 -3.00 18.58 12.13
CA ALA A 32 -2.38 19.06 10.90
C ALA A 32 -2.09 17.92 9.92
N VAL A 33 -1.65 16.77 10.42
CA VAL A 33 -1.28 15.61 9.58
C VAL A 33 -2.45 14.66 9.31
N ARG A 34 -3.56 14.77 10.06
CA ARG A 34 -4.73 13.88 9.94
C ARG A 34 -5.27 13.80 8.51
N MET A 35 -5.43 14.94 7.85
CA MET A 35 -5.97 15.01 6.49
C MET A 35 -5.08 14.26 5.50
N TRP A 36 -3.76 14.46 5.60
CA TRP A 36 -2.80 13.78 4.73
C TRP A 36 -2.74 12.29 5.01
N ALA A 37 -2.69 11.89 6.29
CA ALA A 37 -2.70 10.48 6.68
C ALA A 37 -3.96 9.74 6.18
N MET A 38 -5.14 10.37 6.32
CA MET A 38 -6.39 9.85 5.74
C MET A 38 -6.30 9.65 4.24
N ASN A 39 -5.75 10.64 3.52
CA ASN A 39 -5.65 10.57 2.06
C ASN A 39 -4.66 9.48 1.60
N VAL A 40 -3.54 9.33 2.31
CA VAL A 40 -2.57 8.23 2.08
C VAL A 40 -3.22 6.87 2.31
N GLY A 41 -4.00 6.72 3.39
CA GLY A 41 -4.78 5.50 3.63
C GLY A 41 -5.76 5.20 2.51
N ALA A 42 -6.47 6.22 2.00
CA ALA A 42 -7.39 6.06 0.87
C ALA A 42 -6.68 5.62 -0.42
N TYR A 43 -5.50 6.16 -0.72
CA TYR A 43 -4.70 5.70 -1.88
C TYR A 43 -4.28 4.24 -1.73
N ASN A 44 -3.78 3.84 -0.55
CA ASN A 44 -3.40 2.45 -0.28
C ASN A 44 -4.60 1.49 -0.43
N PHE A 45 -5.78 1.88 0.05
CA PHE A 45 -7.00 1.10 -0.14
C PHE A 45 -7.39 0.99 -1.62
N ALA A 46 -7.31 2.08 -2.38
CA ALA A 46 -7.58 2.06 -3.82
C ALA A 46 -6.63 1.12 -4.58
N PHE A 47 -5.34 1.09 -4.23
CA PHE A 47 -4.39 0.12 -4.80
C PHE A 47 -4.70 -1.33 -4.41
N ALA A 48 -5.08 -1.58 -3.16
CA ALA A 48 -5.51 -2.91 -2.72
C ALA A 48 -6.76 -3.38 -3.47
N PHE A 49 -7.71 -2.48 -3.73
CA PHE A 49 -8.88 -2.76 -4.56
C PHE A 49 -8.49 -3.04 -6.01
N GLY A 50 -7.58 -2.24 -6.60
CA GLY A 50 -7.02 -2.49 -7.92
C GLY A 50 -6.39 -3.88 -8.05
N LEU A 51 -5.60 -4.31 -7.06
CA LEU A 51 -5.05 -5.66 -7.00
C LEU A 51 -6.13 -6.74 -6.98
N ALA A 52 -7.18 -6.57 -6.17
CA ALA A 52 -8.28 -7.53 -6.08
C ALA A 52 -9.04 -7.66 -7.42
N VAL A 53 -9.33 -6.52 -8.07
CA VAL A 53 -9.98 -6.49 -9.39
C VAL A 53 -9.08 -7.12 -10.45
N GLY A 54 -7.79 -6.77 -10.47
CA GLY A 54 -6.82 -7.34 -11.41
C GLY A 54 -6.71 -8.85 -11.27
N LEU A 55 -6.61 -9.36 -10.04
CA LEU A 55 -6.60 -10.81 -9.78
C LEU A 55 -7.92 -11.48 -10.18
N LEU A 56 -9.07 -10.86 -9.91
CA LEU A 56 -10.35 -11.38 -10.37
C LEU A 56 -10.37 -11.52 -11.89
N MET A 57 -9.95 -10.48 -12.62
CA MET A 57 -9.88 -10.50 -14.08
C MET A 57 -8.96 -11.60 -14.62
N VAL A 58 -7.82 -11.83 -13.97
CA VAL A 58 -6.92 -12.95 -14.31
C VAL A 58 -7.65 -14.28 -14.20
N ASN A 59 -8.46 -14.46 -13.16
CA ASN A 59 -9.17 -15.70 -12.89
C ASN A 59 -10.50 -15.85 -13.67
N THR A 60 -11.02 -14.79 -14.28
CA THR A 60 -12.30 -14.81 -15.03
C THR A 60 -12.12 -14.68 -16.55
N GLY A 61 -10.92 -14.94 -17.07
CA GLY A 61 -10.68 -15.04 -18.52
C GLY A 61 -10.15 -13.78 -19.21
N ASN A 62 -9.87 -12.69 -18.47
CA ASN A 62 -9.14 -11.53 -18.99
C ASN A 62 -7.75 -11.42 -18.33
N ALA A 63 -6.91 -12.41 -18.61
CA ALA A 63 -5.57 -12.54 -18.04
C ALA A 63 -4.69 -11.31 -18.33
N ALA A 64 -4.59 -10.86 -19.58
CA ALA A 64 -3.72 -9.76 -19.96
C ALA A 64 -4.09 -8.44 -19.26
N GLY A 65 -5.40 -8.10 -19.23
CA GLY A 65 -5.89 -6.89 -18.57
C GLY A 65 -5.72 -6.97 -17.06
N GLY A 66 -6.08 -8.10 -16.45
CA GLY A 66 -5.93 -8.30 -15.01
C GLY A 66 -4.47 -8.23 -14.55
N THR A 67 -3.57 -8.89 -15.27
CA THR A 67 -2.12 -8.86 -15.00
C THR A 67 -1.57 -7.44 -15.11
N SER A 68 -1.99 -6.67 -16.10
CA SER A 68 -1.54 -5.28 -16.28
C SER A 68 -1.92 -4.39 -15.09
N ILE A 69 -3.15 -4.55 -14.55
CA ILE A 69 -3.59 -3.84 -13.34
C ILE A 69 -2.76 -4.26 -12.13
N VAL A 70 -2.55 -5.57 -11.93
CA VAL A 70 -1.75 -6.08 -10.80
C VAL A 70 -0.33 -5.52 -10.84
N LEU A 71 0.33 -5.58 -12.01
CA LEU A 71 1.68 -5.06 -12.19
C LEU A 71 1.76 -3.56 -11.96
N PHE A 72 0.78 -2.79 -12.45
CA PHE A 72 0.72 -1.35 -12.21
C PHE A 72 0.61 -1.03 -10.71
N CYS A 73 -0.28 -1.70 -9.98
CA CYS A 73 -0.41 -1.51 -8.54
C CYS A 73 0.89 -1.91 -7.81
N CYS A 74 1.50 -3.03 -8.19
CA CYS A 74 2.75 -3.46 -7.59
C CYS A 74 3.89 -2.47 -7.83
N ALA A 75 4.07 -2.01 -9.08
CA ALA A 75 5.12 -1.07 -9.45
C ALA A 75 4.94 0.27 -8.74
N SER A 76 3.69 0.73 -8.59
CA SER A 76 3.36 1.94 -7.83
C SER A 76 3.78 1.81 -6.37
N HIS A 77 3.53 0.67 -5.72
CA HIS A 77 3.96 0.46 -4.34
C HIS A 77 5.48 0.36 -4.17
N VAL A 78 6.19 -0.23 -5.13
CA VAL A 78 7.66 -0.21 -5.15
C VAL A 78 8.17 1.23 -5.24
N PHE A 79 7.63 2.02 -6.17
CA PHE A 79 7.98 3.43 -6.33
C PHE A 79 7.67 4.25 -5.06
N LEU A 80 6.49 4.08 -4.48
CA LEU A 80 6.09 4.79 -3.26
C LEU A 80 6.93 4.40 -2.05
N GLY A 81 7.30 3.12 -1.91
CA GLY A 81 8.22 2.69 -0.86
C GLY A 81 9.62 3.31 -1.04
N PHE A 82 10.14 3.35 -2.27
CA PHE A 82 11.37 4.06 -2.58
C PHE A 82 11.26 5.56 -2.24
N TRP A 83 10.17 6.20 -2.66
CA TRP A 83 9.93 7.62 -2.38
C TRP A 83 9.86 7.90 -0.88
N LEU A 84 9.15 7.06 -0.11
CA LEU A 84 9.07 7.18 1.34
C LEU A 84 10.44 7.11 2.00
N TRP A 85 11.29 6.18 1.56
CA TRP A 85 12.66 6.07 2.04
C TRP A 85 13.51 7.30 1.70
N VAL A 86 13.34 7.88 0.51
CA VAL A 86 14.01 9.13 0.10
C VAL A 86 13.56 10.29 0.97
N THR A 87 12.26 10.43 1.24
CA THR A 87 11.70 11.57 1.96
C THR A 87 11.86 11.49 3.48
N GLU A 88 11.79 10.28 4.05
CA GLU A 88 11.88 10.08 5.50
C GLU A 88 12.57 8.75 5.82
N LYS A 89 13.88 8.82 6.03
CA LYS A 89 14.73 7.66 6.30
C LYS A 89 14.39 6.95 7.60
N ARG A 90 13.79 7.64 8.57
CA ARG A 90 13.36 7.03 9.84
C ARG A 90 12.23 6.02 9.64
N LEU A 91 11.50 6.12 8.52
CA LEU A 91 10.40 5.22 8.14
C LEU A 91 10.86 4.09 7.20
N TRP A 92 12.15 3.74 7.21
CA TRP A 92 12.70 2.69 6.34
C TRP A 92 12.00 1.33 6.48
N THR A 93 11.52 0.97 7.69
CA THR A 93 10.75 -0.26 7.90
C THR A 93 9.40 -0.23 7.17
N SER A 94 8.71 0.92 7.19
CA SER A 94 7.47 1.14 6.45
C SER A 94 7.72 1.13 4.93
N ALA A 95 8.82 1.75 4.49
CA ALA A 95 9.23 1.73 3.09
C ALA A 95 9.47 0.31 2.56
N ILE A 96 10.21 -0.52 3.32
CA ILE A 96 10.41 -1.93 2.99
C ILE A 96 9.07 -2.69 3.03
N GLY A 97 8.27 -2.51 4.09
CA GLY A 97 6.99 -3.19 4.23
C GLY A 97 6.03 -2.93 3.07
N GLN A 98 6.01 -1.69 2.56
CA GLN A 98 5.19 -1.30 1.43
C GLN A 98 5.71 -1.84 0.08
N ALA A 99 7.03 -1.91 -0.11
CA ALA A 99 7.63 -2.27 -1.40
C ALA A 99 7.95 -3.77 -1.56
N LEU A 100 8.21 -4.50 -0.46
CA LEU A 100 8.80 -5.85 -0.52
C LEU A 100 7.89 -6.86 -1.22
N ILE A 101 6.64 -7.02 -0.74
CA ILE A 101 5.71 -8.00 -1.32
C ILE A 101 5.38 -7.63 -2.79
N PRO A 102 5.04 -6.37 -3.11
CA PRO A 102 4.87 -5.93 -4.49
C PRO A 102 6.08 -6.16 -5.40
N GLY A 103 7.28 -5.88 -4.90
CA GLY A 103 8.53 -6.09 -5.64
C GLY A 103 8.77 -7.57 -5.93
N LEU A 104 8.56 -8.45 -4.95
CA LEU A 104 8.64 -9.89 -5.14
C LEU A 104 7.61 -10.37 -6.17
N ALA A 105 6.38 -9.87 -6.14
CA ALA A 105 5.36 -10.22 -7.12
C ALA A 105 5.79 -9.88 -8.56
N ILE A 106 6.40 -8.71 -8.77
CA ILE A 106 6.97 -8.31 -10.07
C ILE A 106 8.11 -9.26 -10.47
N VAL A 107 9.04 -9.53 -9.56
CA VAL A 107 10.19 -10.42 -9.83
C VAL A 107 9.69 -11.82 -10.21
N PHE A 108 8.75 -12.39 -9.47
CA PHE A 108 8.16 -13.69 -9.79
C PHE A 108 7.45 -13.67 -11.14
N TYR A 109 6.69 -12.63 -11.44
CA TYR A 109 6.04 -12.49 -12.74
C TYR A 109 7.05 -12.44 -13.88
N LEU A 110 8.16 -11.68 -13.74
CA LEU A 110 9.20 -11.59 -14.76
C LEU A 110 9.99 -12.89 -14.95
N LEU A 111 10.08 -13.73 -13.91
CA LEU A 111 10.83 -14.99 -13.95
C LEU A 111 10.00 -16.20 -14.36
N LEU A 112 8.70 -16.20 -14.05
CA LEU A 112 7.83 -17.38 -14.15
C LEU A 112 6.56 -17.16 -15.00
N GLY A 113 6.23 -15.91 -15.34
CA GLY A 113 5.06 -15.54 -16.15
C GLY A 113 5.39 -15.43 -17.62
#